data_AF-A0A0B7JXV0-F1
#
_entry.id   AF-A0A0B7JXV0-F1
#
_cell.length_a   1.000
_cell.length_b   1.000
_cell.length_c   1.000
_cell.angle_alpha   90.00
_cell.angle_beta   90.00
_cell.angle_gamma   90.00
#
_symmetry.space_group_name_H-M   'P 1'
#
loop_
_entity.id
_entity.type
_entity.pdbx_description
1 polymer ?
#
loop_
_entity_poly.entity_id
_entity_poly.type
_entity_poly.pdbx_seq_one_letter_code
_entity_poly.pdbx_strand_id
1 'polypeptide(L)'
;MGHVDYHKRRWHQKWGLAVRVGPNAISISDPDMIKVIYTTKNPWRKSDMYRPNDVVVNGQRIQNIFNTQDAHFHSKYTRPIGGFWTMSKILDLEPVMDETLSELLANVDRRFASTGDVCMLEDWISYYAWDAAANGRDVGSIIAESTAGLKYFAPVSQLPFLDELLDKNPIWRVGPRPLVNGFMYTVRILAEYHQQGEARRKPVDLFIDRYNGLKAQYDFVDDAQVTNWLMLNVLAGGDSTSGAMRSVAYHVLKAPSREVPEGGIELPDGRFVPERTKMGINPCVVTRDRGLFGDDADTFRPERWLRVKGEETEAEYTRRVRRMHEATDFMYGHGTRVCMGKHLAKVEMYKLFATLFAAYDIKLTDPDHEWKYHNSWFMYHSDIPCTITRRKKA
;
A
#
# COMPACT_ATOMS: atom_id res chain seq x y z
N MET A 1 -6.80 -16.92 4.89
CA MET A 1 -6.78 -15.66 4.10
C MET A 1 -8.18 -15.43 3.57
N GLY A 2 -8.67 -14.19 3.58
CA GLY A 2 -10.07 -13.94 3.28
C GLY A 2 -10.44 -12.46 3.28
N HIS A 3 -11.73 -12.18 3.17
CA HIS A 3 -12.32 -10.84 3.10
C HIS A 3 -12.50 -10.21 4.50
N VAL A 4 -11.40 -10.06 5.25
CA VAL A 4 -11.42 -9.54 6.64
C VAL A 4 -12.01 -8.14 6.72
N ASP A 5 -11.76 -7.30 5.71
CA ASP A 5 -12.33 -5.97 5.55
C ASP A 5 -13.86 -6.02 5.46
N TYR A 6 -14.41 -6.91 4.61
CA TYR A 6 -15.85 -7.13 4.48
C TYR A 6 -16.47 -7.58 5.81
N HIS A 7 -15.86 -8.57 6.47
CA HIS A 7 -16.35 -9.07 7.75
C HIS A 7 -16.33 -8.00 8.84
N LYS A 8 -15.23 -7.25 8.99
CA LYS A 8 -15.11 -6.17 9.98
C LYS A 8 -16.13 -5.05 9.72
N ARG A 9 -16.35 -4.65 8.47
CA ARG A 9 -17.38 -3.65 8.13
C ARG A 9 -18.77 -4.12 8.55
N ARG A 10 -19.13 -5.36 8.21
CA ARG A 10 -20.42 -5.94 8.61
C ARG A 10 -20.58 -6.02 10.13
N TRP A 11 -19.51 -6.35 10.85
CA TRP A 11 -19.50 -6.39 12.31
C TRP A 11 -19.73 -5.02 12.92
N HIS A 12 -19.07 -3.98 12.41
CA HIS A 12 -19.25 -2.60 12.88
C HIS A 12 -20.63 -2.03 12.53
N GLN A 13 -21.21 -2.41 11.39
CA GLN A 13 -22.60 -2.07 11.04
C GLN A 13 -23.60 -2.72 12.00
N LYS A 14 -23.35 -3.97 12.43
CA LYS A 14 -24.26 -4.72 13.29
C LYS A 14 -24.14 -4.37 14.77
N TRP A 15 -22.91 -4.15 15.26
CA TRP A 15 -22.62 -4.03 16.69
C TRP A 15 -22.02 -2.68 17.12
N GLY A 16 -21.85 -1.76 16.17
CA GLY A 16 -21.41 -0.39 16.44
C GLY A 16 -19.90 -0.20 16.43
N LEU A 17 -19.44 0.83 17.15
CA LEU A 17 -18.10 1.40 17.00
C LEU A 17 -16.96 0.52 17.55
N ALA A 18 -17.26 -0.43 18.44
CA ALA A 18 -16.27 -1.31 19.07
C ALA A 18 -16.73 -2.76 19.05
N VAL A 19 -15.93 -3.66 18.47
CA VAL A 19 -16.25 -5.08 18.32
C VAL A 19 -15.10 -5.93 18.85
N ARG A 20 -15.37 -6.87 19.76
CA ARG A 20 -14.37 -7.85 20.21
C ARG A 20 -14.17 -8.92 19.13
N VAL A 21 -12.95 -9.03 18.61
CA VAL A 21 -12.58 -9.93 17.49
C VAL A 21 -11.68 -11.09 17.92
N GLY A 22 -11.26 -11.10 19.18
CA GLY A 22 -10.51 -12.20 19.81
C GLY A 22 -10.50 -12.05 21.33
N PRO A 23 -9.92 -13.00 22.08
CA PRO A 23 -9.93 -12.97 23.54
C PRO A 23 -9.44 -11.63 24.10
N ASN A 24 -8.31 -11.14 23.55
CA ASN A 24 -7.66 -9.89 23.92
C ASN A 24 -7.56 -8.89 22.75
N ALA A 25 -8.51 -8.92 21.82
CA ALA A 25 -8.48 -8.07 20.62
C ALA A 25 -9.83 -7.37 20.37
N ILE A 26 -9.78 -6.05 20.20
CA ILE A 26 -10.94 -5.20 19.89
C ILE A 26 -10.67 -4.43 18.60
N SER A 27 -11.62 -4.47 17.67
CA SER A 27 -11.68 -3.64 16.47
C SER A 27 -12.46 -2.37 16.79
N ILE A 28 -11.93 -1.21 16.40
CA ILE A 28 -12.54 0.11 16.61
C ILE A 28 -12.75 0.80 15.26
N SER A 29 -13.93 1.39 15.05
CA SER A 29 -14.26 2.14 13.83
C SER A 29 -14.55 3.63 14.06
N ASP A 30 -14.32 4.14 15.27
CA ASP A 30 -14.49 5.56 15.59
C ASP A 30 -13.23 6.37 15.22
N PRO A 31 -13.29 7.32 14.28
CA PRO A 31 -12.16 8.19 13.93
C PRO A 31 -11.60 8.98 15.11
N ASP A 32 -12.42 9.31 16.11
CA ASP A 32 -11.98 10.13 17.24
C ASP A 32 -11.00 9.37 18.15
N MET A 33 -11.01 8.03 18.09
CA MET A 33 -10.07 7.17 18.79
C MET A 33 -8.67 7.12 18.16
N ILE A 34 -8.47 7.65 16.93
CA ILE A 34 -7.16 7.67 16.28
C ILE A 34 -6.14 8.42 17.14
N LYS A 35 -6.49 9.61 17.64
CA LYS A 35 -5.59 10.45 18.45
C LYS A 35 -5.35 9.88 19.86
N VAL A 36 -6.28 9.08 20.35
CA VAL A 36 -6.17 8.40 21.66
C VAL A 36 -5.18 7.24 21.54
N ILE A 37 -5.41 6.35 20.56
CA ILE A 37 -4.64 5.11 20.39
C ILE A 37 -3.25 5.39 19.79
N TYR A 38 -3.18 6.28 18.81
CA TYR A 38 -1.94 6.64 18.10
C TYR A 38 -1.41 8.00 18.54
N THR A 39 -1.49 8.27 19.84
CA THR A 39 -1.02 9.52 20.46
C THR A 39 0.49 9.73 20.27
N THR A 40 0.90 10.99 20.09
CA THR A 40 2.31 11.39 20.13
C THR A 40 2.81 11.58 21.56
N LYS A 41 1.93 11.95 22.49
CA LYS A 41 2.24 12.12 23.91
C LYS A 41 2.07 10.79 24.62
N ASN A 42 3.14 10.26 25.21
CA ASN A 42 3.19 8.94 25.85
C ASN A 42 2.67 7.83 24.92
N PRO A 43 3.34 7.60 23.78
CA PRO A 43 2.87 6.68 22.75
C PRO A 43 2.70 5.27 23.31
N TRP A 44 1.58 4.63 22.96
CA TRP A 44 1.29 3.27 23.39
C TRP A 44 2.26 2.29 22.74
N ARG A 45 2.61 1.24 23.47
CA ARG A 45 3.51 0.18 22.98
C ARG A 45 2.84 -0.60 21.85
N LYS A 46 3.56 -0.88 20.76
CA LYS A 46 3.09 -1.79 19.71
C LYS A 46 2.85 -3.18 20.29
N SER A 47 1.82 -3.88 19.83
CA SER A 47 1.51 -5.25 20.29
C SER A 47 2.52 -6.27 19.76
N ASP A 48 2.50 -7.47 20.33
CA ASP A 48 3.39 -8.58 19.92
C ASP A 48 3.12 -9.08 18.50
N MET A 49 2.02 -8.62 17.87
CA MET A 49 1.68 -8.84 16.46
C MET A 49 2.82 -8.49 15.50
N TYR A 50 3.73 -7.59 15.89
CA TYR A 50 4.86 -7.17 15.06
C TYR A 50 6.09 -8.08 15.18
N ARG A 51 6.23 -8.86 16.26
CA ARG A 51 7.40 -9.73 16.53
C ARG A 51 7.70 -10.76 15.43
N PRO A 52 6.71 -11.32 14.70
CA PRO A 52 7.01 -12.23 13.59
C PRO A 52 7.84 -11.62 12.45
N ASN A 53 7.95 -10.28 12.40
CA ASN A 53 8.81 -9.59 11.44
C ASN A 53 10.24 -9.39 11.93
N ASP A 54 10.66 -9.99 13.05
CA ASP A 54 12.08 -10.02 13.44
C ASP A 54 12.86 -10.90 12.45
N VAL A 55 14.04 -10.43 12.04
CA VAL A 55 14.96 -11.25 11.25
C VAL A 55 15.78 -12.09 12.22
N VAL A 56 15.94 -13.39 11.98
CA VAL A 56 16.84 -14.23 12.76
C VAL A 56 18.10 -14.50 11.95
N VAL A 57 19.23 -14.01 12.45
CA VAL A 57 20.56 -14.27 11.89
C VAL A 57 21.43 -14.89 12.99
N ASN A 58 22.03 -16.06 12.72
CA ASN A 58 22.87 -16.78 13.68
C ASN A 58 22.20 -16.99 15.06
N GLY A 59 20.90 -17.26 15.07
CA GLY A 59 20.12 -17.47 16.30
C GLY A 59 19.77 -16.19 17.07
N GLN A 60 20.20 -15.02 16.61
CA GLN A 60 19.84 -13.73 17.21
C GLN A 60 18.70 -13.07 16.45
N ARG A 61 17.68 -12.59 17.20
CA ARG A 61 16.59 -11.78 16.65
C ARG A 61 17.05 -10.35 16.47
N ILE A 62 16.99 -9.87 15.23
CA ILE A 62 17.31 -8.51 14.82
C ILE A 62 15.98 -7.79 14.57
N GLN A 63 15.77 -6.71 15.32
CA GLN A 63 14.63 -5.81 15.14
C GLN A 63 14.97 -4.70 14.15
N ASN A 64 13.92 -4.07 13.62
CA ASN A 64 14.01 -2.92 12.72
C ASN A 64 12.98 -1.87 13.12
N ILE A 65 13.02 -0.70 12.45
CA ILE A 65 12.13 0.42 12.80
C ILE A 65 10.64 0.12 12.55
N PHE A 66 10.32 -0.84 11.68
CA PHE A 66 8.93 -1.25 11.46
C PHE A 66 8.40 -2.09 12.62
N ASN A 67 9.14 -3.12 13.02
CA ASN A 67 8.64 -4.14 13.94
C ASN A 67 8.88 -3.81 15.44
N THR A 68 9.85 -2.95 15.74
CA THR A 68 10.28 -2.70 17.12
C THR A 68 9.16 -2.12 17.97
N GLN A 69 8.95 -2.74 19.14
CA GLN A 69 8.00 -2.28 20.14
C GLN A 69 8.62 -1.21 21.06
N ASP A 70 9.94 -1.08 21.06
CA ASP A 70 10.66 -0.09 21.85
C ASP A 70 10.62 1.28 21.16
N ALA A 71 10.09 2.28 21.88
CA ALA A 71 10.01 3.66 21.41
C ALA A 71 11.37 4.35 21.36
N HIS A 72 12.29 4.01 22.27
CA HIS A 72 13.63 4.58 22.30
C HIS A 72 14.45 4.07 21.11
N PHE A 73 14.46 2.75 20.90
CA PHE A 73 15.05 2.15 19.69
C PHE A 73 14.48 2.82 18.44
N HIS A 74 13.16 2.86 18.29
CA HIS A 74 12.53 3.47 17.11
C HIS A 74 12.99 4.92 16.88
N SER A 75 12.98 5.75 17.92
CA SER A 75 13.41 7.15 17.83
C SER A 75 14.87 7.27 17.43
N LYS A 76 15.76 6.48 18.03
CA LYS A 76 17.20 6.45 17.71
C LYS A 76 17.46 6.15 16.23
N TYR A 77 16.79 5.15 15.66
CA TYR A 77 17.04 4.70 14.28
C TYR A 77 16.21 5.42 13.21
N THR A 78 15.17 6.18 13.59
CA THR A 78 14.40 6.99 12.63
C THR A 78 14.86 8.45 12.54
N ARG A 79 15.39 9.01 13.63
CA ARG A 79 15.83 10.40 13.69
C ARG A 79 16.85 10.78 12.60
N PRO A 80 17.92 10.00 12.33
CA PRO A 80 18.92 10.37 11.32
C PRO A 80 18.36 10.40 9.90
N ILE A 81 17.43 9.48 9.60
CA ILE A 81 16.90 9.29 8.24
C ILE A 81 15.67 10.14 7.95
N GLY A 82 14.98 10.65 8.98
CA GLY A 82 13.69 11.34 8.82
C GLY A 82 13.73 12.52 7.85
N GLY A 83 14.84 13.27 7.81
CA GLY A 83 15.02 14.39 6.87
C GLY A 83 14.98 13.98 5.40
N PHE A 84 15.43 12.77 5.08
CA PHE A 84 15.46 12.24 3.71
C PHE A 84 14.09 11.87 3.15
N TRP A 85 13.08 11.77 4.02
CA TRP A 85 11.71 11.36 3.67
C TRP A 85 10.70 12.51 3.64
N THR A 86 11.19 13.74 3.78
CA THR A 86 10.36 14.93 3.57
C THR A 86 9.98 15.08 2.10
N MET A 87 8.83 15.68 1.81
CA MET A 87 8.37 15.87 0.43
C MET A 87 9.45 16.51 -0.46
N SER A 88 10.11 17.57 0.02
CA SER A 88 11.19 18.24 -0.72
C SER A 88 12.33 17.28 -1.11
N LYS A 89 12.72 16.37 -0.22
CA LYS A 89 13.80 15.40 -0.47
C LYS A 89 13.37 14.19 -1.30
N ILE A 90 12.07 13.91 -1.34
CA ILE A 90 11.50 12.91 -2.25
C ILE A 90 11.47 13.44 -3.69
N LEU A 91 11.16 14.73 -3.89
CA LEU A 91 11.13 15.31 -5.24
C LEU A 91 12.51 15.29 -5.92
N ASP A 92 13.61 15.32 -5.15
CA ASP A 92 14.96 15.11 -5.67
C ASP A 92 15.14 13.76 -6.41
N LEU A 93 14.28 12.77 -6.13
CA LEU A 93 14.31 11.42 -6.73
C LEU A 93 13.44 11.31 -7.99
N GLU A 94 12.73 12.37 -8.39
CA GLU A 94 11.86 12.34 -9.57
C GLU A 94 12.52 11.83 -10.86
N PRO A 95 13.77 12.20 -11.20
CA PRO A 95 14.42 11.69 -12.42
C PRO A 95 14.50 10.16 -12.47
N VAL A 96 14.67 9.50 -11.32
CA VAL A 96 14.74 8.03 -11.24
C VAL A 96 13.35 7.40 -11.42
N MET A 97 12.31 8.07 -10.92
CA MET A 97 10.92 7.67 -11.17
C MET A 97 10.58 7.81 -12.66
N ASP A 98 11.06 8.88 -13.31
CA ASP A 98 10.83 9.12 -14.75
C ASP A 98 11.55 8.09 -15.63
N GLU A 99 12.76 7.65 -15.27
CA GLU A 99 13.42 6.52 -15.90
C GLU A 99 12.58 5.24 -15.79
N THR A 100 12.08 4.95 -14.59
CA THR A 100 11.25 3.76 -14.32
C THR A 100 9.92 3.80 -15.08
N LEU A 101 9.28 4.96 -15.13
CA LEU A 101 8.06 5.18 -15.93
C LEU A 101 8.36 5.01 -17.41
N SER A 102 9.46 5.54 -17.91
CA SER A 102 9.83 5.45 -19.33
C SER A 102 10.01 3.99 -19.76
N GLU A 103 10.66 3.17 -18.92
CA GLU A 103 10.81 1.74 -19.16
C GLU A 103 9.47 1.00 -19.11
N LEU A 104 8.58 1.37 -18.18
CA LEU A 104 7.21 0.84 -18.12
C LEU A 104 6.46 1.13 -19.42
N LEU A 105 6.43 2.39 -19.87
CA LEU A 105 5.75 2.79 -21.11
C LEU A 105 6.34 2.06 -22.32
N ALA A 106 7.67 1.94 -22.41
CA ALA A 106 8.33 1.22 -23.49
C ALA A 106 7.90 -0.25 -23.57
N ASN A 107 7.77 -0.92 -22.42
CA ASN A 107 7.27 -2.28 -22.37
C ASN A 107 5.78 -2.38 -22.69
N VAL A 108 4.97 -1.43 -22.23
CA VAL A 108 3.54 -1.36 -22.57
C VAL A 108 3.33 -1.16 -24.06
N ASP A 109 4.08 -0.25 -24.69
CA ASP A 109 4.07 0.00 -26.13
C ASP A 109 4.43 -1.27 -26.91
N ARG A 110 5.57 -1.88 -26.57
CA ARG A 110 6.14 -3.01 -27.30
C ARG A 110 5.30 -4.29 -27.18
N ARG A 111 4.64 -4.50 -26.04
CA ARG A 111 3.97 -5.79 -25.74
C ARG A 111 2.47 -5.76 -25.87
N PHE A 112 1.81 -4.60 -25.78
CA PHE A 112 0.34 -4.53 -25.77
C PHE A 112 -0.19 -3.46 -26.71
N ALA A 113 0.31 -2.22 -26.63
CA ALA A 113 -0.30 -1.13 -27.39
C ALA A 113 -0.08 -1.25 -28.91
N SER A 114 1.00 -1.92 -29.34
CA SER A 114 1.30 -2.19 -30.75
C SER A 114 0.79 -3.53 -31.26
N THR A 115 0.56 -4.51 -30.38
CA THR A 115 0.15 -5.87 -30.75
C THR A 115 -1.35 -6.09 -30.61
N GLY A 116 -2.01 -5.35 -29.72
CA GLY A 116 -3.40 -5.60 -29.32
C GLY A 116 -3.54 -6.72 -28.29
N ASP A 117 -2.43 -7.27 -27.78
CA ASP A 117 -2.46 -8.34 -26.77
C ASP A 117 -3.06 -7.85 -25.44
N VAL A 118 -3.69 -8.78 -24.71
CA VAL A 118 -4.26 -8.50 -23.40
C VAL A 118 -3.15 -8.24 -22.39
N CYS A 119 -3.23 -7.10 -21.72
CA CYS A 119 -2.35 -6.70 -20.63
C CYS A 119 -2.99 -7.05 -19.29
N MET A 120 -2.34 -7.90 -18.49
CA MET A 120 -2.69 -8.06 -17.06
C MET A 120 -2.15 -6.83 -16.32
N LEU A 121 -2.98 -5.78 -16.22
CA LEU A 121 -2.54 -4.46 -15.78
C LEU A 121 -1.97 -4.46 -14.36
N GLU A 122 -2.47 -5.36 -13.51
CA GLU A 122 -1.99 -5.52 -12.15
C GLU A 122 -0.49 -5.86 -12.07
N ASP A 123 0.02 -6.67 -13.01
CA ASP A 123 1.40 -7.15 -12.97
C ASP A 123 2.34 -6.00 -13.27
N TRP A 124 2.03 -5.21 -14.30
CA TRP A 124 2.80 -4.03 -14.69
C TRP A 124 2.78 -2.93 -13.64
N ILE A 125 1.65 -2.73 -12.95
CA ILE A 125 1.58 -1.83 -11.80
C ILE A 125 2.44 -2.34 -10.63
N SER A 126 2.50 -3.65 -10.40
CA SER A 126 3.44 -4.20 -9.40
C SER A 126 4.88 -4.04 -9.81
N TYR A 127 5.24 -4.36 -11.04
CA TYR A 127 6.61 -4.20 -11.52
C TYR A 127 7.05 -2.75 -11.38
N TYR A 128 6.20 -1.79 -11.76
CA TYR A 128 6.48 -0.37 -11.54
C TYR A 128 6.70 -0.02 -10.06
N ALA A 129 5.79 -0.41 -9.17
CA ALA A 129 5.90 -0.08 -7.75
C ALA A 129 7.16 -0.69 -7.11
N TRP A 130 7.51 -1.91 -7.49
CA TRP A 130 8.73 -2.58 -7.02
C TRP A 130 9.99 -1.99 -7.64
N ASP A 131 9.99 -1.63 -8.93
CA ASP A 131 11.12 -0.99 -9.57
C ASP A 131 11.37 0.43 -9.03
N ALA A 132 10.30 1.18 -8.75
CA ALA A 132 10.38 2.50 -8.11
C ALA A 132 10.90 2.40 -6.66
N ALA A 133 10.47 1.37 -5.91
CA ALA A 133 10.94 1.13 -4.54
C ALA A 133 12.37 0.55 -4.48
N ALA A 134 12.78 -0.25 -5.48
CA ALA A 134 14.03 -1.01 -5.50
C ALA A 134 15.10 -0.49 -6.46
N ASN A 135 14.84 0.61 -7.17
CA ASN A 135 15.69 1.16 -8.24
C ASN A 135 15.98 0.16 -9.38
N GLY A 136 14.99 -0.63 -9.78
CA GLY A 136 14.98 -1.40 -11.02
C GLY A 136 15.47 -2.86 -10.92
N ARG A 137 14.53 -3.77 -11.22
CA ARG A 137 14.57 -5.22 -11.43
C ARG A 137 14.14 -6.07 -10.23
N ASP A 138 13.22 -7.01 -10.49
CA ASP A 138 12.89 -8.14 -9.62
C ASP A 138 14.08 -9.11 -9.55
N VAL A 139 15.06 -8.79 -8.69
CA VAL A 139 16.23 -9.63 -8.49
C VAL A 139 15.89 -10.75 -7.52
N GLY A 140 15.97 -11.99 -8.00
CA GLY A 140 15.86 -13.18 -7.15
C GLY A 140 14.43 -13.52 -6.70
N SER A 141 13.41 -13.08 -7.44
CA SER A 141 11.99 -13.35 -7.12
C SER A 141 11.53 -12.72 -5.80
N ILE A 142 12.09 -11.57 -5.43
CA ILE A 142 11.79 -10.87 -4.18
C ILE A 142 10.31 -10.50 -4.05
N ILE A 143 9.64 -10.22 -5.16
CA ILE A 143 8.20 -9.90 -5.20
C ILE A 143 7.37 -11.10 -4.72
N ALA A 144 7.64 -12.29 -5.28
CA ALA A 144 6.94 -13.52 -4.94
C ALA A 144 7.20 -13.93 -3.49
N GLU A 145 8.45 -13.78 -3.03
CA GLU A 145 8.84 -14.09 -1.66
C GLU A 145 8.23 -13.11 -0.64
N SER A 146 8.18 -11.81 -0.95
CA SER A 146 7.51 -10.82 -0.10
C SER A 146 6.03 -11.13 0.04
N THR A 147 5.36 -11.45 -1.07
CA THR A 147 3.95 -11.87 -1.08
C THR A 147 3.74 -13.13 -0.24
N ALA A 148 4.59 -14.15 -0.38
CA ALA A 148 4.54 -15.37 0.44
C ALA A 148 4.78 -15.07 1.93
N GLY A 149 5.67 -14.12 2.21
CA GLY A 149 5.94 -13.61 3.54
C GLY A 149 4.73 -12.98 4.22
N LEU A 150 4.05 -12.08 3.52
CA LEU A 150 2.85 -11.42 4.03
C LEU A 150 1.66 -12.39 4.16
N LYS A 151 1.64 -13.43 3.32
CA LYS A 151 0.75 -14.58 3.44
C LYS A 151 0.96 -15.38 4.73
N TYR A 152 2.21 -15.63 5.10
CA TYR A 152 2.52 -16.21 6.40
C TYR A 152 2.25 -15.24 7.57
N PHE A 153 2.64 -13.97 7.41
CA PHE A 153 2.55 -12.97 8.47
C PHE A 153 1.11 -12.69 8.89
N ALA A 154 0.16 -12.56 7.94
CA ALA A 154 -1.21 -12.19 8.26
C ALA A 154 -1.86 -13.06 9.36
N PRO A 155 -1.92 -14.41 9.28
CA PRO A 155 -2.45 -15.23 10.36
C PRO A 155 -1.53 -15.31 11.59
N VAL A 156 -0.21 -15.42 11.41
CA VAL A 156 0.75 -15.59 12.52
C VAL A 156 0.83 -14.34 13.39
N SER A 157 0.65 -13.17 12.81
CA SER A 157 0.59 -11.90 13.56
C SER A 157 -0.56 -11.87 14.58
N GLN A 158 -1.66 -12.59 14.32
CA GLN A 158 -2.78 -12.67 15.26
C GLN A 158 -2.50 -13.62 16.43
N LEU A 159 -1.58 -14.58 16.25
CA LEU A 159 -1.15 -15.56 17.24
C LEU A 159 0.38 -15.65 17.25
N PRO A 160 1.09 -14.62 17.76
CA PRO A 160 2.54 -14.49 17.57
C PRO A 160 3.37 -15.68 18.08
N PHE A 161 2.87 -16.42 19.08
CA PHE A 161 3.55 -17.61 19.60
C PHE A 161 3.69 -18.73 18.53
N LEU A 162 2.84 -18.76 17.50
CA LEU A 162 2.97 -19.71 16.39
C LEU A 162 4.27 -19.49 15.62
N ASP A 163 4.79 -18.27 15.60
CA ASP A 163 6.04 -17.95 14.91
C ASP A 163 7.24 -18.69 15.52
N GLU A 164 7.22 -18.91 16.84
CA GLU A 164 8.25 -19.67 17.57
C GLU A 164 8.20 -21.17 17.26
N LEU A 165 7.03 -21.69 16.88
CA LEU A 165 6.83 -23.08 16.48
C LEU A 165 7.11 -23.29 14.97
N LEU A 166 6.97 -22.23 14.18
CA LEU A 166 7.05 -22.25 12.72
C LEU A 166 8.39 -21.66 12.23
N ASP A 167 8.38 -20.39 11.81
CA ASP A 167 9.50 -19.79 11.09
C ASP A 167 10.73 -19.52 11.97
N LYS A 168 10.54 -19.38 13.29
CA LYS A 168 11.60 -19.09 14.27
C LYS A 168 11.90 -20.31 15.15
N ASN A 169 11.44 -21.50 14.75
CA ASN A 169 11.73 -22.74 15.43
C ASN A 169 13.23 -23.06 15.34
N PRO A 170 13.94 -23.24 16.47
CA PRO A 170 15.39 -23.45 16.49
C PRO A 170 15.81 -24.85 16.02
N ILE A 171 14.88 -25.82 15.98
CA ILE A 171 15.13 -27.21 15.59
C ILE A 171 14.75 -27.42 14.12
N TRP A 172 13.52 -27.07 13.75
CA TRP A 172 12.99 -27.28 12.42
C TRP A 172 12.16 -26.10 11.95
N ARG A 173 12.73 -25.27 11.08
CA ARG A 173 12.10 -24.07 10.55
C ARG A 173 11.03 -24.40 9.51
N VAL A 174 9.80 -23.92 9.73
CA VAL A 174 8.67 -24.08 8.80
C VAL A 174 8.13 -22.72 8.41
N GLY A 175 8.33 -22.31 7.15
CA GLY A 175 7.79 -21.04 6.64
C GLY A 175 8.70 -20.31 5.65
N PRO A 176 8.17 -19.27 4.99
CA PRO A 176 8.88 -18.48 3.97
C PRO A 176 10.02 -17.63 4.56
N ARG A 177 10.93 -17.13 3.72
CA ARG A 177 12.11 -16.32 4.12
C ARG A 177 12.05 -14.85 3.67
N PRO A 178 10.90 -14.16 3.71
CA PRO A 178 10.75 -12.86 3.03
C PRO A 178 11.76 -11.81 3.51
N LEU A 179 11.93 -11.67 4.83
CA LEU A 179 12.78 -10.63 5.42
C LEU A 179 14.26 -10.99 5.35
N VAL A 180 14.61 -12.28 5.46
CA VAL A 180 16.00 -12.73 5.30
C VAL A 180 16.43 -12.52 3.85
N ASN A 181 15.58 -12.84 2.89
CA ASN A 181 15.92 -12.71 1.48
C ASN A 181 15.94 -11.24 1.05
N GLY A 182 15.00 -10.42 1.55
CA GLY A 182 15.07 -8.96 1.39
C GLY A 182 16.33 -8.36 2.00
N PHE A 183 16.76 -8.84 3.17
CA PHE A 183 18.03 -8.44 3.78
C PHE A 183 19.23 -8.85 2.92
N MET A 184 19.29 -10.09 2.44
CA MET A 184 20.37 -10.57 1.57
C MET A 184 20.41 -9.82 0.23
N TYR A 185 19.26 -9.46 -0.32
CA TYR A 185 19.17 -8.60 -1.50
C TYR A 185 19.81 -7.24 -1.24
N THR A 186 19.51 -6.58 -0.12
CA THR A 186 20.09 -5.26 0.16
C THR A 186 21.56 -5.33 0.55
N VAL A 187 22.04 -6.43 1.15
CA VAL A 187 23.48 -6.70 1.32
C VAL A 187 24.17 -6.72 -0.05
N ARG A 188 23.58 -7.42 -1.03
CA ARG A 188 24.13 -7.48 -2.39
C ARG A 188 24.16 -6.10 -3.05
N ILE A 189 23.08 -5.34 -2.98
CA ILE A 189 23.02 -3.98 -3.53
C ILE A 189 24.07 -3.07 -2.88
N LEU A 190 24.26 -3.17 -1.57
CA LEU A 190 25.28 -2.40 -0.86
C LEU A 190 26.71 -2.83 -1.25
N ALA A 191 26.95 -4.13 -1.43
CA ALA A 191 28.23 -4.63 -1.90
C ALA A 191 28.55 -4.15 -3.33
N GLU A 192 27.58 -4.20 -4.24
CA GLU A 192 27.70 -3.66 -5.60
C GLU A 192 27.96 -2.15 -5.59
N TYR A 193 27.28 -1.41 -4.72
CA TYR A 193 27.50 0.02 -4.50
C TYR A 193 28.94 0.35 -4.08
N HIS A 194 29.53 -0.45 -3.17
CA HIS A 194 30.92 -0.27 -2.76
C HIS A 194 31.93 -0.62 -3.86
N GLN A 195 31.58 -1.55 -4.76
CA GLN A 195 32.45 -1.95 -5.88
C GLN A 195 32.42 -0.99 -7.07
N GLN A 196 31.29 -0.33 -7.33
CA GLN A 196 31.09 0.49 -8.54
C GLN A 196 31.92 1.78 -8.59
N GLY A 197 32.48 2.23 -7.46
CA GLY A 197 33.22 3.49 -7.34
C GLY A 197 32.33 4.73 -7.58
N GLU A 198 32.86 5.93 -7.32
CA GLU A 198 32.06 7.17 -7.42
C GLU A 198 31.64 7.50 -8.87
N ALA A 199 32.42 7.06 -9.86
CA ALA A 199 32.23 7.40 -11.27
C ALA A 199 31.00 6.75 -11.95
N ARG A 200 30.40 5.72 -11.34
CA ARG A 200 29.19 5.04 -11.87
C ARG A 200 27.91 5.39 -11.11
N ARG A 201 27.96 6.32 -10.15
CA ARG A 201 26.79 6.74 -9.38
C ARG A 201 25.83 7.53 -10.24
N LYS A 202 24.52 7.39 -9.97
CA LYS A 202 23.51 8.24 -10.58
C LYS A 202 23.76 9.71 -10.19
N PRO A 203 23.34 10.67 -11.02
CA PRO A 203 23.54 12.10 -10.73
C PRO A 203 22.66 12.63 -9.57
N VAL A 204 21.78 11.79 -9.01
CA VAL A 204 20.92 12.12 -7.88
C VAL A 204 21.30 11.30 -6.64
N ASP A 205 21.22 11.91 -5.47
CA ASP A 205 21.47 11.25 -4.19
C ASP A 205 20.36 10.24 -3.89
N LEU A 206 20.63 8.96 -4.11
CA LEU A 206 19.71 7.87 -3.79
C LEU A 206 19.67 7.62 -2.27
N PHE A 207 18.69 6.85 -1.81
CA PHE A 207 18.65 6.46 -0.39
C PHE A 207 19.90 5.72 0.07
N ILE A 208 20.54 4.94 -0.81
CA ILE A 208 21.81 4.27 -0.50
C ILE A 208 22.94 5.28 -0.25
N ASP A 209 23.03 6.35 -1.05
CA ASP A 209 24.01 7.43 -0.85
C ASP A 209 23.74 8.16 0.47
N ARG A 210 22.48 8.54 0.68
CA ARG A 210 22.03 9.26 1.88
C ARG A 210 22.30 8.46 3.15
N TYR A 211 21.96 7.17 3.19
CA TYR A 211 22.16 6.32 4.36
C TYR A 211 23.62 5.96 4.57
N ASN A 212 24.37 5.67 3.51
CA ASN A 212 25.80 5.38 3.61
C ASN A 212 26.58 6.61 4.10
N GLY A 213 26.18 7.83 3.71
CA GLY A 213 26.78 9.08 4.19
C GLY A 213 26.60 9.32 5.70
N LEU A 214 25.58 8.72 6.33
CA LEU A 214 25.35 8.85 7.77
C LEU A 214 26.41 8.14 8.62
N LYS A 215 27.19 7.20 8.06
CA LYS A 215 28.29 6.52 8.75
C LYS A 215 29.35 7.50 9.27
N ALA A 216 29.54 8.63 8.59
CA ALA A 216 30.47 9.67 9.02
C ALA A 216 29.95 10.51 10.20
N GLN A 217 28.65 10.42 10.52
CA GLN A 217 27.98 11.26 11.52
C GLN A 217 27.52 10.47 12.75
N TYR A 218 27.34 9.15 12.62
CA TYR A 218 26.74 8.31 13.65
C TYR A 218 27.48 6.98 13.79
N ASP A 219 28.11 6.75 14.96
CA ASP A 219 28.91 5.55 15.23
C ASP A 219 28.11 4.24 15.17
N PHE A 220 26.79 4.29 15.38
CA PHE A 220 25.92 3.11 15.33
C PHE A 220 25.46 2.75 13.90
N VAL A 221 25.79 3.58 12.91
CA VAL A 221 25.41 3.33 11.52
C VAL A 221 26.54 2.56 10.86
N ASP A 222 26.35 1.25 10.73
CA ASP A 222 27.22 0.32 10.02
C ASP A 222 26.55 -0.21 8.74
N ASP A 223 27.23 -1.10 8.01
CA ASP A 223 26.68 -1.74 6.81
C ASP A 223 25.37 -2.49 7.08
N ALA A 224 25.27 -3.14 8.24
CA ALA A 224 24.08 -3.87 8.64
C ALA A 224 22.89 -2.93 8.84
N GLN A 225 23.11 -1.76 9.45
CA GLN A 225 22.07 -0.77 9.66
C GLN A 225 21.63 -0.09 8.36
N VAL A 226 22.57 0.23 7.45
CA VAL A 226 22.24 0.74 6.11
C VAL A 226 21.42 -0.30 5.34
N THR A 227 21.84 -1.56 5.37
CA THR A 227 21.14 -2.69 4.76
C THR A 227 19.71 -2.83 5.31
N ASN A 228 19.53 -2.69 6.62
CA ASN A 228 18.22 -2.78 7.28
C ASN A 228 17.27 -1.64 6.86
N TRP A 229 17.77 -0.41 6.75
CA TRP A 229 16.98 0.71 6.24
C TRP A 229 16.61 0.52 4.77
N LEU A 230 17.56 0.15 3.91
CA LEU A 230 17.28 -0.10 2.49
C LEU A 230 16.27 -1.24 2.30
N MET A 231 16.37 -2.31 3.10
CA MET A 231 15.46 -3.44 3.03
C MET A 231 14.01 -2.99 3.28
N LEU A 232 13.81 -2.13 4.28
CA LEU A 232 12.48 -1.63 4.60
C LEU A 232 11.92 -0.72 3.50
N ASN A 233 12.76 0.05 2.80
CA ASN A 233 12.30 0.86 1.68
C ASN A 233 11.69 -0.01 0.58
N VAL A 234 12.42 -1.06 0.21
CA VAL A 234 12.05 -1.99 -0.85
C VAL A 234 10.78 -2.76 -0.47
N LEU A 235 10.79 -3.43 0.68
CA LEU A 235 9.69 -4.32 1.08
C LEU A 235 8.42 -3.55 1.47
N ALA A 236 8.54 -2.40 2.15
CA ALA A 236 7.36 -1.63 2.54
C ALA A 236 6.75 -0.85 1.36
N GLY A 237 7.60 -0.35 0.45
CA GLY A 237 7.16 0.41 -0.71
C GLY A 237 6.48 -0.45 -1.78
N GLY A 238 7.07 -1.60 -2.12
CA GLY A 238 6.59 -2.44 -3.23
C GLY A 238 5.14 -2.91 -3.08
N ASP A 239 4.84 -3.67 -2.03
CA ASP A 239 3.52 -4.30 -1.87
C ASP A 239 2.42 -3.29 -1.55
N SER A 240 2.68 -2.32 -0.68
CA SER A 240 1.65 -1.38 -0.21
C SER A 240 1.25 -0.37 -1.29
N THR A 241 2.23 0.23 -1.97
CA THR A 241 2.00 1.16 -3.07
C THR A 241 1.35 0.44 -4.26
N SER A 242 1.81 -0.78 -4.58
CA SER A 242 1.21 -1.57 -5.65
C SER A 242 -0.26 -1.91 -5.38
N GLY A 243 -0.59 -2.37 -4.16
CA GLY A 243 -1.96 -2.66 -3.77
C GLY A 243 -2.89 -1.44 -3.93
N ALA A 244 -2.42 -0.26 -3.52
CA ALA A 244 -3.16 0.99 -3.66
C ALA A 244 -3.35 1.39 -5.13
N MET A 245 -2.29 1.32 -5.94
CA MET A 245 -2.36 1.62 -7.37
C MET A 245 -3.28 0.66 -8.12
N ARG A 246 -3.19 -0.65 -7.88
CA ARG A 246 -4.07 -1.63 -8.51
C ARG A 246 -5.54 -1.35 -8.20
N SER A 247 -5.84 -0.96 -6.97
CA SER A 247 -7.19 -0.52 -6.55
C SER A 247 -7.68 0.69 -7.34
N VAL A 248 -6.84 1.71 -7.47
CA VAL A 248 -7.18 2.91 -8.24
C VAL A 248 -7.41 2.55 -9.71
N ALA A 249 -6.50 1.78 -10.32
CA ALA A 249 -6.61 1.36 -11.71
C ALA A 249 -7.91 0.60 -11.97
N TYR A 250 -8.19 -0.46 -11.20
CA TYR A 250 -9.40 -1.24 -11.40
C TYR A 250 -10.68 -0.43 -11.20
N HIS A 251 -10.78 0.40 -10.15
CA HIS A 251 -12.01 1.17 -9.93
C HIS A 251 -12.21 2.29 -10.95
N VAL A 252 -11.13 2.86 -11.50
CA VAL A 252 -11.20 3.77 -12.65
C VAL A 252 -11.70 3.03 -13.89
N LEU A 253 -11.36 1.75 -14.06
CA LEU A 253 -11.74 0.94 -15.22
C LEU A 253 -13.11 0.22 -15.10
N LYS A 254 -13.50 -0.14 -13.87
CA LYS A 254 -14.66 -0.99 -13.54
C LYS A 254 -15.94 -0.22 -13.15
N ALA A 255 -16.05 1.02 -13.57
CA ALA A 255 -17.38 1.58 -13.78
C ALA A 255 -18.05 1.09 -15.11
N PRO A 256 -18.21 -0.26 -15.33
CA PRO A 256 -19.30 -0.96 -16.11
C PRO A 256 -20.05 -2.18 -15.37
N SER A 257 -21.02 -2.98 -15.94
CA SER A 257 -22.30 -3.56 -15.29
C SER A 257 -22.83 -5.05 -15.53
N ARG A 258 -23.25 -5.96 -14.55
CA ARG A 258 -23.57 -7.48 -14.65
C ARG A 258 -25.01 -8.05 -14.97
N GLU A 259 -25.50 -9.33 -14.62
CA GLU A 259 -26.84 -10.08 -14.87
C GLU A 259 -27.56 -10.89 -13.70
N VAL A 260 -28.90 -11.13 -13.77
CA VAL A 260 -29.89 -11.70 -12.78
C VAL A 260 -30.30 -13.17 -13.12
N PRO A 261 -30.55 -14.08 -12.15
CA PRO A 261 -30.71 -15.55 -12.39
C PRO A 261 -32.14 -16.07 -12.65
N GLU A 262 -32.25 -17.34 -13.13
CA GLU A 262 -33.49 -18.09 -13.40
C GLU A 262 -34.40 -18.21 -12.17
N GLY A 263 -35.70 -17.95 -12.33
CA GLY A 263 -36.65 -17.79 -11.24
C GLY A 263 -36.67 -16.39 -10.60
N GLY A 264 -35.87 -15.43 -11.11
CA GLY A 264 -35.81 -14.03 -10.69
C GLY A 264 -35.39 -13.80 -9.23
N ILE A 265 -35.34 -12.54 -8.79
CA ILE A 265 -35.05 -12.16 -7.39
C ILE A 265 -36.00 -11.09 -6.90
N GLU A 266 -36.35 -11.07 -5.62
CA GLU A 266 -37.09 -9.96 -5.02
C GLU A 266 -36.13 -9.06 -4.25
N LEU A 267 -36.16 -7.75 -4.54
CA LEU A 267 -35.36 -6.74 -3.86
C LEU A 267 -35.90 -6.47 -2.44
N PRO A 268 -35.09 -5.88 -1.54
CA PRO A 268 -35.48 -5.65 -0.14
C PRO A 268 -36.76 -4.84 0.09
N ASP A 269 -37.29 -4.16 -0.92
CA ASP A 269 -38.53 -3.40 -0.88
C ASP A 269 -39.73 -4.10 -1.57
N GLY A 270 -39.59 -5.39 -1.87
CA GLY A 270 -40.65 -6.26 -2.38
C GLY A 270 -40.79 -6.31 -3.91
N ARG A 271 -39.87 -5.69 -4.66
CA ARG A 271 -39.91 -5.69 -6.13
C ARG A 271 -39.18 -6.89 -6.73
N PHE A 272 -39.85 -7.62 -7.61
CA PHE A 272 -39.28 -8.79 -8.28
C PHE A 272 -38.58 -8.43 -9.61
N VAL A 273 -37.34 -8.89 -9.77
CA VAL A 273 -36.45 -8.71 -10.92
C VAL A 273 -36.38 -10.04 -11.66
N PRO A 274 -36.80 -10.12 -12.93
CA PRO A 274 -36.88 -11.36 -13.66
C PRO A 274 -35.50 -11.87 -14.08
N GLU A 275 -35.46 -13.15 -14.34
CA GLU A 275 -34.27 -13.86 -14.80
C GLU A 275 -33.63 -13.28 -16.07
N ARG A 276 -32.31 -13.48 -16.18
CA ARG A 276 -31.40 -13.04 -17.27
C ARG A 276 -31.28 -11.52 -17.44
N THR A 277 -31.66 -10.73 -16.44
CA THR A 277 -31.62 -9.25 -16.46
C THR A 277 -30.25 -8.68 -16.05
N LYS A 278 -29.60 -7.81 -16.83
CA LYS A 278 -28.32 -7.17 -16.46
C LYS A 278 -28.37 -6.33 -15.15
N MET A 279 -27.67 -6.73 -14.07
CA MET A 279 -27.52 -6.01 -12.79
C MET A 279 -26.08 -6.00 -12.23
N GLY A 280 -25.52 -4.83 -11.91
CA GLY A 280 -24.22 -4.67 -11.21
C GLY A 280 -24.29 -3.63 -10.09
N ILE A 281 -23.56 -3.82 -8.99
CA ILE A 281 -23.45 -2.80 -7.93
C ILE A 281 -22.20 -1.99 -8.20
N ASN A 282 -22.41 -0.72 -8.53
CA ASN A 282 -21.33 0.16 -8.98
C ASN A 282 -20.57 0.76 -7.76
N PRO A 283 -19.25 0.53 -7.62
CA PRO A 283 -18.42 1.17 -6.59
C PRO A 283 -18.53 2.71 -6.60
N CYS A 284 -18.71 3.32 -7.78
CA CYS A 284 -19.02 4.75 -7.99
C CYS A 284 -20.30 5.17 -7.25
N VAL A 285 -21.35 4.36 -7.31
CA VAL A 285 -22.67 4.63 -6.70
C VAL A 285 -22.61 4.51 -5.18
N VAL A 286 -21.89 3.53 -4.63
CA VAL A 286 -21.69 3.41 -3.17
C VAL A 286 -20.79 4.53 -2.62
N THR A 287 -19.75 4.93 -3.36
CA THR A 287 -18.92 6.11 -3.00
C THR A 287 -19.64 7.46 -3.21
N ARG A 288 -20.89 7.42 -3.70
CA ARG A 288 -21.80 8.54 -3.90
C ARG A 288 -23.11 8.34 -3.12
N ASP A 289 -23.05 7.51 -2.08
CA ASP A 289 -24.17 7.29 -1.18
C ASP A 289 -24.57 8.62 -0.52
N ARG A 290 -25.79 9.09 -0.81
CA ARG A 290 -26.28 10.41 -0.37
C ARG A 290 -26.52 10.50 1.13
N GLY A 291 -26.78 9.36 1.77
CA GLY A 291 -26.81 9.26 3.23
C GLY A 291 -25.44 9.49 3.87
N LEU A 292 -24.34 9.29 3.12
CA LEU A 292 -22.96 9.49 3.56
C LEU A 292 -22.28 10.77 3.04
N PHE A 293 -22.49 11.11 1.77
CA PHE A 293 -21.73 12.16 1.07
C PHE A 293 -22.58 13.42 0.78
N GLY A 294 -23.82 13.46 1.29
CA GLY A 294 -24.81 14.50 1.04
C GLY A 294 -25.58 14.28 -0.26
N ASP A 295 -26.68 15.02 -0.45
CA ASP A 295 -27.54 14.85 -1.63
C ASP A 295 -26.83 15.10 -2.97
N ASP A 296 -25.70 15.78 -2.96
CA ASP A 296 -24.88 16.10 -4.12
C ASP A 296 -23.70 15.14 -4.33
N ALA A 297 -23.63 14.02 -3.61
CA ALA A 297 -22.55 13.04 -3.59
C ALA A 297 -21.97 12.66 -4.98
N ASP A 298 -22.81 12.65 -6.02
CA ASP A 298 -22.43 12.29 -7.38
C ASP A 298 -21.61 13.36 -8.12
N THR A 299 -21.63 14.60 -7.62
CA THR A 299 -21.01 15.76 -8.26
C THR A 299 -19.53 15.82 -7.89
N PHE A 300 -18.65 15.94 -8.90
CA PHE A 300 -17.27 16.39 -8.69
C PHE A 300 -17.29 17.86 -8.28
N ARG A 301 -17.65 18.09 -7.02
CA ARG A 301 -17.51 19.35 -6.30
C ARG A 301 -16.19 19.29 -5.56
N PRO A 302 -15.10 19.80 -6.13
CA PRO A 302 -13.94 20.15 -5.32
C PRO A 302 -14.36 21.09 -4.16
N GLU A 303 -15.42 21.89 -4.35
CA GLU A 303 -16.05 22.73 -3.32
C GLU A 303 -16.70 21.96 -2.17
N ARG A 304 -16.89 20.63 -2.25
CA ARG A 304 -17.35 19.79 -1.12
C ARG A 304 -16.32 19.75 0.01
N TRP A 305 -15.07 20.00 -0.37
CA TRP A 305 -13.93 20.23 0.50
C TRP A 305 -13.71 21.71 0.80
N LEU A 306 -14.61 22.59 0.35
CA LEU A 306 -14.64 24.03 0.60
C LEU A 306 -15.86 24.39 1.45
N ARG A 307 -15.79 25.54 2.13
CA ARG A 307 -16.85 25.97 3.04
C ARG A 307 -18.09 26.39 2.27
N VAL A 308 -19.25 25.82 2.61
CA VAL A 308 -20.54 26.29 2.09
C VAL A 308 -21.00 27.50 2.92
N LYS A 309 -20.89 28.71 2.36
CA LYS A 309 -21.30 29.96 3.03
C LYS A 309 -22.82 29.95 3.27
N GLY A 310 -23.24 29.98 4.53
CA GLY A 310 -24.65 30.14 4.93
C GLY A 310 -25.32 28.87 5.45
N GLU A 311 -24.80 27.69 5.13
CA GLU A 311 -25.31 26.39 5.59
C GLU A 311 -24.44 25.75 6.67
N GLU A 312 -23.17 26.16 6.75
CA GLU A 312 -22.19 25.58 7.65
C GLU A 312 -21.37 26.70 8.33
N THR A 313 -21.30 26.67 9.66
CA THR A 313 -20.39 27.58 10.38
C THR A 313 -18.94 27.24 10.02
N GLU A 314 -18.02 28.21 10.12
CA GLU A 314 -16.59 27.97 9.86
C GLU A 314 -16.05 26.85 10.75
N ALA A 315 -16.59 26.76 11.97
CA ALA A 315 -16.23 25.75 12.96
C ALA A 315 -16.72 24.34 12.56
N GLU A 316 -17.94 24.20 12.04
CA GLU A 316 -18.48 22.91 11.58
C GLU A 316 -17.75 22.41 10.34
N TYR A 317 -17.56 23.31 9.37
CA TYR A 317 -16.82 23.04 8.14
C TYR A 317 -15.38 22.58 8.42
N THR A 318 -14.65 23.38 9.20
CA THR A 318 -13.27 23.08 9.57
C THR A 318 -13.20 21.74 10.31
N ARG A 319 -14.17 21.45 11.19
CA ARG A 319 -14.24 20.19 11.92
C ARG A 319 -14.50 19.00 11.01
N ARG A 320 -15.47 19.09 10.08
CA ARG A 320 -15.84 18.03 9.15
C ARG A 320 -14.69 17.69 8.20
N VAL A 321 -14.15 18.68 7.51
CA VAL A 321 -13.04 18.50 6.55
C VAL A 321 -11.81 17.94 7.26
N ARG A 322 -11.48 18.47 8.45
CA ARG A 322 -10.42 17.91 9.28
C ARG A 322 -10.65 16.43 9.60
N ARG A 323 -11.86 16.03 10.00
CA ARG A 323 -12.18 14.64 10.36
C ARG A 323 -12.07 13.70 9.15
N MET A 324 -12.49 14.14 7.97
CA MET A 324 -12.36 13.39 6.72
C MET A 324 -10.89 13.23 6.31
N HIS A 325 -10.09 14.30 6.41
CA HIS A 325 -8.65 14.22 6.16
C HIS A 325 -7.97 13.28 7.16
N GLU A 326 -8.27 13.38 8.45
CA GLU A 326 -7.67 12.52 9.48
C GLU A 326 -8.00 11.05 9.27
N ALA A 327 -9.25 10.70 8.92
CA ALA A 327 -9.65 9.32 8.64
C ALA A 327 -8.98 8.77 7.36
N THR A 328 -8.85 9.60 6.32
CA THR A 328 -8.23 9.17 5.05
C THR A 328 -6.70 9.06 5.18
N ASP A 329 -6.06 10.01 5.85
CA ASP A 329 -4.62 9.98 6.08
C ASP A 329 -4.20 8.84 7.03
N PHE A 330 -5.13 8.30 7.83
CA PHE A 330 -4.87 7.15 8.69
C PHE A 330 -4.50 5.86 7.92
N MET A 331 -4.72 5.83 6.61
CA MET A 331 -4.16 4.80 5.72
C MET A 331 -2.62 4.73 5.80
N TYR A 332 -1.97 5.84 6.16
CA TYR A 332 -0.53 5.93 6.42
C TYR A 332 -0.17 5.77 7.91
N GLY A 333 -1.12 5.41 8.77
CA GLY A 333 -0.95 5.42 10.22
C GLY A 333 -0.97 6.83 10.83
N HIS A 334 -0.60 6.95 12.10
CA HIS A 334 -0.62 8.21 12.84
C HIS A 334 0.43 8.22 13.97
N GLY A 335 0.65 9.41 14.55
CA GLY A 335 1.52 9.57 15.72
C GLY A 335 3.01 9.35 15.42
N THR A 336 3.76 8.88 16.41
CA THR A 336 5.21 8.63 16.30
C THR A 336 5.60 7.48 15.36
N ARG A 337 4.61 6.74 14.86
CA ARG A 337 4.77 5.57 13.99
C ARG A 337 4.08 5.76 12.63
N VAL A 338 3.80 7.01 12.25
CA VAL A 338 3.27 7.34 10.91
C VAL A 338 4.23 6.86 9.82
N CYS A 339 3.68 6.41 8.69
CA CYS A 339 4.44 5.90 7.55
C CYS A 339 5.38 6.97 7.01
N MET A 340 6.67 6.67 7.06
CA MET A 340 7.73 7.52 6.57
C MET A 340 7.72 7.63 5.03
N GLY A 341 7.28 6.57 4.34
CA GLY A 341 7.15 6.52 2.87
C GLY A 341 5.93 7.24 2.29
N LYS A 342 5.09 7.91 3.11
CA LYS A 342 3.85 8.57 2.66
C LYS A 342 4.05 9.51 1.48
N HIS A 343 5.13 10.30 1.50
CA HIS A 343 5.39 11.28 0.45
C HIS A 343 5.85 10.61 -0.85
N LEU A 344 6.72 9.60 -0.76
CA LEU A 344 7.17 8.81 -1.90
C LEU A 344 5.98 8.13 -2.59
N ALA A 345 5.16 7.39 -1.85
CA ALA A 345 4.01 6.70 -2.39
C ALA A 345 3.03 7.65 -3.12
N LYS A 346 2.81 8.85 -2.58
CA LYS A 346 1.96 9.87 -3.24
C LYS A 346 2.55 10.30 -4.58
N VAL A 347 3.84 10.66 -4.61
CA VAL A 347 4.50 11.08 -5.86
C VAL A 347 4.46 9.95 -6.90
N GLU A 348 4.80 8.73 -6.51
CA GLU A 348 4.77 7.56 -7.39
C GLU A 348 3.38 7.31 -7.97
N MET A 349 2.32 7.34 -7.15
CA MET A 349 0.94 7.18 -7.58
C MET A 349 0.51 8.28 -8.57
N TYR A 350 0.80 9.55 -8.25
CA TYR A 350 0.43 10.66 -9.11
C TYR A 350 1.13 10.58 -10.47
N LYS A 351 2.46 10.38 -10.48
CA LYS A 351 3.22 10.31 -11.74
C LYS A 351 2.79 9.11 -12.58
N LEU A 352 2.57 7.93 -11.97
CA LEU A 352 2.09 6.75 -12.70
C LEU A 352 0.77 6.99 -13.41
N PHE A 353 -0.28 7.40 -12.68
CA PHE A 353 -1.61 7.53 -13.27
C PHE A 353 -1.71 8.69 -14.24
N ALA A 354 -1.07 9.83 -13.93
CA ALA A 354 -1.03 10.96 -14.85
C ALA A 354 -0.37 10.55 -16.17
N THR A 355 0.73 9.80 -16.11
CA THR A 355 1.46 9.36 -17.30
C THR A 355 0.68 8.30 -18.08
N LEU A 356 0.19 7.24 -17.42
CA LEU A 356 -0.53 6.15 -18.08
C LEU A 356 -1.79 6.64 -18.78
N PHE A 357 -2.64 7.43 -18.09
CA PHE A 357 -3.89 7.90 -18.68
C PHE A 357 -3.71 9.06 -19.68
N ALA A 358 -2.60 9.80 -19.62
CA ALA A 358 -2.25 10.75 -20.67
C ALA A 358 -1.74 10.03 -21.93
N ALA A 359 -0.98 8.94 -21.78
CA ALA A 359 -0.37 8.22 -22.90
C ALA A 359 -1.32 7.21 -23.56
N TYR A 360 -2.24 6.60 -22.81
CA TYR A 360 -3.01 5.44 -23.27
C TYR A 360 -4.52 5.54 -23.03
N ASP A 361 -5.28 4.91 -23.92
CA ASP A 361 -6.66 4.49 -23.67
C ASP A 361 -6.62 3.04 -23.18
N ILE A 362 -7.06 2.84 -21.92
CA ILE A 362 -6.99 1.55 -21.20
C ILE A 362 -8.43 1.15 -20.86
N LYS A 363 -8.82 -0.07 -21.23
CA LYS A 363 -10.17 -0.60 -20.97
C LYS A 363 -10.07 -2.04 -20.49
N LEU A 364 -10.93 -2.45 -19.57
CA LEU A 364 -11.10 -3.87 -19.27
C LEU A 364 -11.49 -4.62 -20.54
N THR A 365 -10.99 -5.84 -20.70
CA THR A 365 -11.40 -6.73 -21.81
C THR A 365 -12.89 -7.06 -21.73
N ASP A 366 -13.42 -7.19 -20.52
CA ASP A 366 -14.83 -7.29 -20.22
C ASP A 366 -15.21 -6.21 -19.20
N PRO A 367 -16.09 -5.26 -19.57
CA PRO A 367 -16.57 -4.21 -18.70
C PRO A 367 -17.18 -4.71 -17.37
N ASP A 368 -17.79 -5.89 -17.36
CA ASP A 368 -18.46 -6.48 -16.20
C ASP A 368 -17.50 -7.32 -15.33
N HIS A 369 -16.26 -7.47 -15.81
CA HIS A 369 -15.25 -8.33 -15.20
C HIS A 369 -14.96 -7.91 -13.78
N GLU A 370 -14.86 -8.92 -12.91
CA GLU A 370 -14.49 -8.68 -11.53
C GLU A 370 -13.13 -9.21 -11.17
N TRP A 371 -12.33 -8.28 -10.65
CA TRP A 371 -11.03 -8.60 -10.12
C TRP A 371 -11.15 -9.62 -9.00
N LYS A 372 -10.07 -10.34 -8.79
CA LYS A 372 -9.88 -11.15 -7.61
C LYS A 372 -9.10 -10.33 -6.61
N TYR A 373 -9.60 -10.24 -5.38
CA TYR A 373 -8.84 -9.66 -4.29
C TYR A 373 -8.80 -10.57 -3.08
N HIS A 374 -7.71 -10.50 -2.34
CA HIS A 374 -7.59 -11.16 -1.05
C HIS A 374 -6.85 -10.27 -0.06
N ASN A 375 -7.27 -10.30 1.20
CA ASN A 375 -6.57 -9.63 2.27
C ASN A 375 -5.52 -10.56 2.88
N SER A 376 -4.28 -10.09 2.90
CA SER A 376 -3.19 -10.71 3.65
C SER A 376 -2.25 -9.62 4.15
N TRP A 377 -2.67 -8.94 5.23
CA TRP A 377 -2.09 -7.71 5.76
C TRP A 377 -2.30 -6.49 4.84
N PHE A 378 -1.92 -6.61 3.56
CA PHE A 378 -2.32 -5.70 2.50
C PHE A 378 -3.46 -6.29 1.66
N MET A 379 -4.08 -5.45 0.85
CA MET A 379 -5.09 -5.85 -0.12
C MET A 379 -4.41 -6.15 -1.45
N TYR A 380 -4.40 -7.42 -1.84
CA TYR A 380 -3.84 -7.86 -3.11
C TYR A 380 -4.95 -7.97 -4.13
N HIS A 381 -4.73 -7.36 -5.28
CA HIS A 381 -5.64 -7.37 -6.42
C HIS A 381 -4.97 -8.09 -7.58
N SER A 382 -5.75 -8.89 -8.30
CA SER A 382 -5.34 -9.70 -9.45
C SER A 382 -6.50 -9.85 -10.41
N ASP A 383 -6.22 -10.34 -11.62
CA ASP A 383 -7.20 -10.58 -12.67
C ASP A 383 -7.78 -9.25 -13.19
N ILE A 384 -6.92 -8.35 -13.69
CA ILE A 384 -7.32 -7.05 -14.28
C ILE A 384 -6.92 -7.03 -15.77
N PRO A 385 -7.53 -7.88 -16.62
CA PRO A 385 -7.22 -7.97 -18.04
C PRO A 385 -7.68 -6.70 -18.77
N CYS A 386 -6.75 -6.05 -19.46
CA CYS A 386 -6.97 -4.80 -20.15
C CYS A 386 -6.53 -4.85 -21.62
N THR A 387 -7.27 -4.13 -22.46
CA THR A 387 -6.78 -3.68 -23.77
C THR A 387 -6.17 -2.29 -23.60
N ILE A 388 -5.03 -2.06 -24.25
CA ILE A 388 -4.30 -0.80 -24.16
C ILE A 388 -4.03 -0.31 -25.58
N THR A 389 -4.34 0.95 -25.86
CA THR A 389 -3.99 1.60 -27.13
C THR A 389 -3.39 2.97 -26.88
N ARG A 390 -2.44 3.38 -27.73
CA ARG A 390 -1.79 4.69 -27.58
C ARG A 390 -2.76 5.81 -27.96
N ARG A 391 -2.89 6.83 -27.11
CA ARG A 391 -3.67 8.03 -27.44
C ARG A 391 -2.95 8.79 -28.56
N LYS A 392 -3.72 9.28 -29.53
CA LYS A 392 -3.20 10.23 -30.52
C LYS A 392 -2.84 11.51 -29.77
N LYS A 393 -1.60 12.01 -29.95
CA LYS A 393 -1.26 13.35 -29.46
C LYS A 393 -2.24 14.34 -30.09
N ALA A 394 -2.91 15.11 -29.24
CA ALA A 394 -3.81 16.18 -29.66
C ALA A 394 -3.05 17.29 -30.38
#